data_AF-A0AA88Y7Y7-F1
#
_entry.id   AF-A0AA88Y7Y7-F1
#
_cell.length_a   1.000
_cell.length_b   1.000
_cell.length_c   1.000
_cell.angle_alpha   90.00
_cell.angle_beta   90.00
_cell.angle_gamma   90.00
#
_symmetry.space_group_name_H-M   'P 1'
#
loop_
_entity.id
_entity.type
_entity.pdbx_description
1 polymer ?
#
loop_
_entity_poly.entity_id
_entity_poly.type
_entity_poly.pdbx_seq_one_letter_code
_entity_poly.pdbx_strand_id
1 'polypeptide(L)' 'MCFTDCIHDFTTRKVLKDEDTCTINCLEKYLKMTQRISQRFQEHHLQHADDSPLGKALKGKT' A
#
# COMPACT_ATOMS: atom_id res chain seq x y z
N MET A 1 -2.89 -11.50 3.89
CA MET A 1 -4.00 -11.56 2.90
C MET A 1 -5.26 -11.80 3.72
N CYS A 2 -6.38 -11.10 3.50
CA CYS A 2 -7.40 -10.98 4.56
C CYS A 2 -7.94 -12.30 5.14
N PHE A 3 -8.10 -13.36 4.35
CA PHE A 3 -8.51 -14.66 4.86
C PHE A 3 -7.53 -15.23 5.90
N THR A 4 -6.23 -15.23 5.61
CA THR A 4 -5.20 -15.78 6.52
C THR A 4 -5.01 -14.95 7.78
N ASP A 5 -5.39 -13.68 7.72
CA ASP A 5 -5.15 -12.72 8.80
C ASP A 5 -6.39 -12.58 9.72
N CYS A 6 -7.59 -12.87 9.20
CA CYS A 6 -8.85 -12.63 9.90
C CYS A 6 -9.70 -13.89 10.15
N ILE A 7 -9.53 -14.98 9.40
CA ILE A 7 -10.32 -16.21 9.61
C ILE A 7 -9.46 -17.22 10.36
N HIS A 8 -9.75 -17.39 11.65
CA HIS A 8 -8.96 -18.22 12.55
C HIS A 8 -9.81 -19.12 13.44
N ASP A 9 -11.12 -18.90 13.53
CA ASP A 9 -12.04 -19.76 14.27
C ASP A 9 -12.77 -20.73 13.33
N PHE A 10 -12.47 -22.01 13.48
CA PHE A 10 -13.05 -23.09 12.68
C PHE A 10 -14.03 -23.97 13.47
N THR A 11 -14.54 -23.49 14.60
CA THR A 11 -15.50 -24.24 15.45
C THR A 11 -16.92 -24.22 14.89
N THR A 12 -17.22 -23.29 13.97
CA THR A 12 -18.54 -23.19 13.33
C THR A 12 -18.41 -23.02 11.81
N ARG A 13 -19.48 -23.32 11.07
CA ARG A 13 -19.56 -23.05 9.62
C ARG A 13 -19.90 -21.60 9.28
N LYS A 14 -20.11 -20.74 10.28
CA LYS A 14 -20.45 -19.33 10.11
C LYS A 14 -19.23 -18.48 10.41
N VAL A 15 -19.06 -17.40 9.65
CA VAL A 15 -18.07 -16.37 9.98
C VAL A 15 -18.52 -15.65 11.24
N LEU A 16 -17.63 -15.51 12.21
CA LEU A 16 -17.94 -14.79 13.45
C LEU A 16 -17.98 -13.28 13.20
N LYS A 17 -18.71 -12.54 14.04
CA LYS A 17 -18.84 -11.06 13.89
C LYS A 17 -17.49 -10.35 13.93
N ASP A 18 -16.56 -10.86 14.74
CA ASP A 18 -15.21 -10.30 14.87
C ASP A 18 -14.37 -10.57 13.61
N GLU A 19 -14.47 -11.76 13.03
CA GLU A 19 -13.83 -12.13 11.76
C GLU A 19 -14.40 -11.33 10.58
N ASP A 20 -15.72 -11.09 10.57
CA ASP A 20 -16.39 -10.25 9.57
C ASP A 20 -15.90 -8.79 9.65
N THR A 21 -15.88 -8.23 10.87
CA THR A 21 -15.36 -6.89 11.14
C THR A 21 -13.87 -6.78 10.76
N CYS A 22 -13.07 -7.79 11.11
CA CYS A 22 -11.66 -7.84 10.73
C CYS A 22 -11.48 -7.83 9.21
N THR A 23 -12.29 -8.61 8.48
CA THR A 23 -12.18 -8.74 7.02
C THR A 23 -12.51 -7.43 6.31
N ILE A 24 -13.55 -6.71 6.77
CA ILE A 24 -13.91 -5.38 6.26
C ILE A 24 -12.76 -4.38 6.49
N ASN A 25 -12.24 -4.33 7.72
CA ASN A 25 -11.13 -3.45 8.06
C ASN A 25 -9.84 -3.80 7.30
N CYS A 26 -9.58 -5.09 7.08
CA CYS A 26 -8.44 -5.57 6.31
C CYS A 26 -8.51 -5.07 4.87
N LEU A 27 -9.68 -5.18 4.22
CA LEU A 27 -9.86 -4.69 2.85
C LEU A 27 -9.63 -3.18 2.77
N GLU A 28 -10.24 -2.40 3.66
CA GLU A 28 -10.01 -0.95 3.70
C GLU A 28 -8.52 -0.61 3.91
N LYS A 29 -7.87 -1.30 4.84
CA LYS A 29 -6.46 -1.09 5.15
C LYS A 29 -5.58 -1.43 3.94
N TYR A 30 -5.88 -2.52 3.23
CA TYR A 30 -5.16 -2.92 2.03
C TYR A 30 -5.28 -1.88 0.91
N LEU A 31 -6.48 -1.35 0.68
CA LEU A 31 -6.71 -0.31 -0.33
C LEU A 31 -5.99 0.99 0.02
N LYS A 32 -6.13 1.46 1.27
CA LYS A 32 -5.44 2.67 1.77
C LYS A 32 -3.91 2.51 1.70
N MET A 33 -3.39 1.34 2.06
CA MET A 33 -1.97 1.01 1.96
C MET A 33 -1.50 1.05 0.51
N THR A 34 -2.22 0.41 -0.41
CA THR A 34 -1.86 0.37 -1.83
C THR A 34 -1.81 1.77 -2.44
N GLN A 35 -2.78 2.62 -2.11
CA GLN A 35 -2.77 4.04 -2.52
C GLN A 35 -1.56 4.78 -1.98
N ARG A 36 -1.23 4.61 -0.69
CA ARG A 36 -0.07 5.25 -0.07
C ARG A 36 1.25 4.78 -0.69
N ILE A 37 1.39 3.48 -0.97
CA ILE A 37 2.58 2.92 -1.63
C ILE A 37 2.74 3.55 -3.02
N SER A 38 1.65 3.62 -3.80
CA SER A 38 1.66 4.26 -5.13
C SER A 38 2.14 5.72 -5.06
N GLN A 39 1.62 6.50 -4.12
CA GLN A 39 2.03 7.89 -3.91
C GLN A 39 3.53 8.00 -3.59
N ARG A 40 4.03 7.21 -2.64
CA ARG A 40 5.46 7.24 -2.25
C ARG A 40 6.37 6.74 -3.35
N PHE A 41 5.92 5.76 -4.13
CA PHE A 41 6.64 5.29 -5.29
C PHE A 41 6.79 6.40 -6.34
N GLN A 42 5.72 7.14 -6.63
CA GLN A 42 5.77 8.29 -7.54
C GLN A 42 6.68 9.41 -7.02
N GLU A 43 6.61 9.75 -5.73
CA GLU A 43 7.52 10.72 -5.10
C GLU A 43 8.98 10.31 -5.27
N HIS A 44 9.29 9.03 -5.01
CA HIS A 44 10.64 8.49 -5.17
C HIS A 44 11.11 8.55 -6.63
N HIS A 45 10.23 8.27 -7.59
CA HIS A 45 10.56 8.39 -9.03
C HIS A 45 10.91 9.82 -9.41
N LEU A 46 10.18 10.81 -8.89
CA LEU A 46 10.46 12.23 -9.14
C LEU A 46 11.79 12.67 -8.52
N GLN A 47 12.08 12.26 -7.28
CA GLN A 47 13.35 12.57 -6.61
C GLN A 47 14.57 12.05 -7.38
N HIS A 48 14.48 10.84 -7.92
CA HIS A 48 15.57 10.23 -8.69
C HIS A 48 15.58 10.66 -10.16
N ALA A 49 14.49 11.22 -10.67
CA ALA A 49 14.46 11.86 -11.99
C ALA A 49 15.32 13.13 -12.02
N ASP A 50 15.40 13.90 -10.92
CA ASP A 50 16.30 15.05 -10.80
C ASP A 50 17.78 14.63 -10.76
N ASP A 51 18.08 13.43 -10.25
CA ASP A 51 19.42 12.84 -10.24
C ASP A 51 19.86 12.25 -11.58
N SER A 52 18.95 12.20 -12.57
CA SER A 52 19.24 11.81 -13.95
C SER A 52 20.37 12.67 -14.53
N PRO A 53 21.24 12.12 -15.40
CA PRO A 53 22.26 12.89 -16.12
C PRO A 53 21.69 14.13 -16.82
N LEU A 54 20.42 14.08 -17.26
CA LEU A 54 19.73 15.20 -17.89
C LEU A 54 19.32 16.30 -16.88
N GLY A 55 18.86 15.93 -15.68
CA GLY A 55 18.50 16.86 -14.61
C GLY A 55 19.73 17.62 -14.07
N LYS A 56 20.86 16.90 -13.93
CA LYS A 56 22.16 17.49 -13.56
C LYS A 56 22.70 18.44 -14.64
N ALA A 57 22.49 18.13 -15.93
CA ALA A 57 22.93 18.98 -17.04
C ALA A 57 22.21 20.34 -17.11
N LEU A 58 20.97 20.43 -16.63
CA LEU A 58 20.21 21.68 -16.61
C LEU A 58 20.59 22.60 -15.44
N LYS A 59 20.98 22.03 -14.29
CA LYS A 59 21.33 22.79 -13.08
C LYS A 59 22.71 23.45 -13.14
N GLY A 60 23.62 22.94 -13.98
CA GLY A 60 24.95 23.51 -14.20
C GLY A 60 25.01 24.66 -15.24
N LYS A 61 23.87 25.16 -15.72
CA LYS A 61 23.80 26.15 -16.82
C LYS A 61 23.41 27.56 -16.36
N THR A 62 23.46 27.83 -15.06
CA THR A 62 23.28 29.18 -14.47
C THR A 62 24.57 29.64 -13.85
#